data_AF-Q8BI77-F1
#
_entry.id   AF-Q8BI77-F1
#
_cell.length_a   1.000
_cell.length_b   1.000
_cell.length_c   1.000
_cell.angle_alpha   90.00
_cell.angle_beta   90.00
_cell.angle_gamma   90.00
#
_symmetry.space_group_name_H-M   'P 1'
#
loop_
_entity.id
_entity.type
_entity.pdbx_description
1 polymer ?
#
loop_
_entity_poly.entity_id
_entity_poly.type
_entity_poly.pdbx_seq_one_letter_code
_entity_poly.pdbx_strand_id
1 'polypeptide(L)'
;MKEFILERNPMNVIDVVKHFHLTVIFKGMKEFILEKNPMNVVSVVKPLHIAIVFTFMKEIILERNLINVISVEKTLQVTVIFKYTEEFIVERSPINVLNVVNIFHVTVTFKCMKEFILEKNPINVINVGKPLHIAVVFTCMKELILVRNLMNVISVVKPLHIAAIFKGMKGVILEKNPMNVISVVKPLHISVVFTSMKEIILERNSLNVINVAKSLHVSVLFKSTKEFILTKSPRKLINEE
;
A
#
# COMPACT_ATOMS: atom_id res chain seq x y z
N MET A 1 -16.41 -21.62 -8.04
CA MET A 1 -16.91 -20.28 -8.44
C MET A 1 -15.86 -19.67 -9.35
N LYS A 2 -16.23 -19.06 -10.47
CA LYS A 2 -15.22 -18.44 -11.35
C LYS A 2 -14.73 -17.13 -10.75
N GLU A 3 -15.64 -16.25 -10.36
CA GLU A 3 -15.30 -14.90 -9.93
C GLU A 3 -16.20 -14.43 -8.78
N PHE A 4 -15.66 -13.57 -7.92
CA PHE A 4 -16.41 -12.82 -6.92
C PHE A 4 -16.04 -11.34 -7.01
N ILE A 5 -17.05 -10.49 -7.22
CA ILE A 5 -16.90 -9.04 -7.30
C ILE A 5 -17.72 -8.41 -6.18
N LEU A 6 -17.10 -7.53 -5.40
CA LEU A 6 -17.80 -6.62 -4.50
C LEU A 6 -17.40 -5.18 -4.80
N GLU A 7 -18.34 -4.40 -5.29
CA GLU A 7 -18.17 -2.97 -5.56
C GLU A 7 -18.96 -2.14 -4.53
N ARG A 8 -18.34 -1.08 -3.99
CA ARG A 8 -19.02 -0.15 -3.07
C ARG A 8 -18.54 1.29 -3.22
N ASN A 9 -19.32 2.07 -3.97
CA ASN A 9 -18.98 3.42 -4.41
C ASN A 9 -19.99 4.46 -3.89
N PRO A 10 -19.97 4.79 -2.57
CA PRO A 10 -20.93 5.74 -2.02
C PRO A 10 -20.59 7.18 -2.46
N MET A 11 -21.62 7.93 -2.84
CA MET A 11 -21.50 9.31 -3.33
C MET A 11 -22.21 10.28 -2.37
N ASN A 12 -21.63 11.47 -2.18
CA ASN A 12 -22.19 12.56 -1.37
C ASN A 12 -22.51 12.11 0.06
N VAL A 13 -21.49 11.61 0.77
CA VAL A 13 -21.68 11.12 2.13
C VAL A 13 -21.21 12.15 3.14
N ILE A 14 -22.16 12.61 3.97
CA ILE A 14 -21.87 13.48 5.10
C ILE A 14 -21.26 12.65 6.24
N ASP A 15 -21.95 11.56 6.64
CA ASP A 15 -21.47 10.62 7.66
C ASP A 15 -21.83 9.16 7.33
N VAL A 16 -20.84 8.26 7.37
CA VAL A 16 -21.09 6.80 7.33
C VAL A 16 -20.99 6.22 8.74
N VAL A 17 -22.13 5.88 9.34
CA VAL A 17 -22.21 5.42 10.74
C VAL A 17 -22.32 3.89 10.89
N LYS A 18 -22.31 3.07 9.83
CA LYS A 18 -22.44 1.60 9.96
C LYS A 18 -21.12 0.84 9.72
N HIS A 19 -20.79 -0.07 10.64
CA HIS A 19 -19.72 -1.05 10.49
C HIS A 19 -20.07 -2.03 9.37
N PHE A 20 -19.07 -2.38 8.55
CA PHE A 20 -19.24 -3.39 7.51
C PHE A 20 -18.18 -4.47 7.71
N HIS A 21 -18.66 -5.69 7.88
CA HIS A 21 -17.86 -6.89 8.02
C HIS A 21 -18.21 -7.81 6.86
N LEU A 22 -17.20 -8.25 6.12
CA LEU A 22 -17.34 -9.25 5.08
C LEU A 22 -16.39 -10.40 5.37
N THR A 23 -16.93 -11.61 5.41
CA THR A 23 -16.15 -12.84 5.48
C THR A 23 -16.49 -13.68 4.27
N VAL A 24 -15.47 -14.00 3.48
CA VAL A 24 -15.61 -14.81 2.27
C VAL A 24 -14.71 -16.04 2.41
N ILE A 25 -15.30 -17.23 2.29
CA ILE A 25 -14.60 -18.51 2.39
C ILE A 25 -14.90 -19.35 1.17
N PHE A 26 -13.87 -19.68 0.39
CA PHE A 26 -14.00 -20.53 -0.80
C PHE A 26 -12.91 -21.59 -0.87
N LYS A 27 -13.22 -22.78 -1.38
CA LYS A 27 -12.19 -23.79 -1.63
C LYS A 27 -11.30 -23.35 -2.80
N GLY A 28 -11.90 -23.04 -3.93
CA GLY A 28 -11.20 -22.53 -5.12
C GLY A 28 -12.05 -21.55 -5.89
N MET A 29 -11.44 -20.46 -6.31
CA MET A 29 -12.03 -19.47 -7.20
C MET A 29 -10.92 -18.90 -8.09
N LYS A 30 -11.28 -18.28 -9.22
CA LYS A 30 -10.28 -17.75 -10.15
C LYS A 30 -9.91 -16.34 -9.72
N GLU A 31 -10.89 -15.46 -9.57
CA GLU A 31 -10.69 -14.03 -9.33
C GLU A 31 -11.55 -13.51 -8.16
N PHE A 32 -10.94 -12.68 -7.31
CA PHE A 32 -11.62 -11.90 -6.28
C PHE A 32 -11.34 -10.42 -6.52
N ILE A 33 -12.40 -9.64 -6.69
CA ILE A 33 -12.30 -8.20 -6.89
C ILE A 33 -13.08 -7.51 -5.78
N LEU A 34 -12.41 -6.58 -5.11
CA LEU A 34 -13.04 -5.63 -4.21
C LEU A 34 -12.71 -4.22 -4.66
N GLU A 35 -13.74 -3.49 -5.07
CA GLU A 35 -13.62 -2.08 -5.45
C GLU A 35 -14.37 -1.21 -4.45
N LYS A 36 -13.71 -0.12 -4.02
CA LYS A 36 -14.32 0.82 -3.09
C LYS A 36 -13.87 2.26 -3.36
N ASN A 37 -14.72 3.00 -4.05
CA ASN A 37 -14.45 4.34 -4.56
C ASN A 37 -15.46 5.38 -4.04
N PRO A 38 -15.37 5.82 -2.77
CA PRO A 38 -16.18 6.92 -2.24
C PRO A 38 -15.87 8.26 -2.92
N MET A 39 -16.93 9.04 -3.20
CA MET A 39 -16.83 10.37 -3.78
C MET A 39 -17.58 11.40 -2.93
N ASN A 40 -16.99 12.60 -2.78
CA ASN A 40 -17.56 13.73 -2.04
C ASN A 40 -17.93 13.33 -0.61
N VAL A 41 -16.91 13.13 0.21
CA VAL A 41 -17.06 12.63 1.57
C VAL A 41 -16.59 13.69 2.57
N VAL A 42 -17.48 14.08 3.48
CA VAL A 42 -17.14 15.08 4.51
C VAL A 42 -16.42 14.40 5.68
N SER A 43 -17.04 13.36 6.25
CA SER A 43 -16.51 12.61 7.38
C SER A 43 -16.83 11.12 7.27
N VAL A 44 -15.81 10.26 7.49
CA VAL A 44 -16.00 8.81 7.64
C VAL A 44 -15.25 8.35 8.87
N VAL A 45 -16.00 7.89 9.86
CA VAL A 45 -15.48 7.57 11.21
C VAL A 45 -15.32 6.06 11.45
N LYS A 46 -15.83 5.18 10.57
CA LYS A 46 -15.97 3.75 10.91
C LYS A 46 -15.12 2.74 10.12
N PRO A 47 -14.62 1.70 10.82
CA PRO A 47 -13.81 0.67 10.20
C PRO A 47 -14.60 -0.24 9.25
N LEU A 48 -13.88 -0.75 8.26
CA LEU A 48 -14.32 -1.81 7.35
C LEU A 48 -13.37 -2.98 7.58
N HIS A 49 -13.89 -4.16 7.89
CA HIS A 49 -13.10 -5.36 8.07
C HIS A 49 -13.51 -6.41 7.03
N ILE A 50 -12.53 -6.87 6.27
CA ILE A 50 -12.72 -7.87 5.24
C ILE A 50 -11.78 -9.02 5.54
N ALA A 51 -12.34 -10.23 5.69
CA ALA A 51 -11.60 -11.46 5.88
C ALA A 51 -11.88 -12.38 4.69
N ILE A 52 -10.82 -12.75 3.96
CA ILE A 52 -10.90 -13.61 2.79
C ILE A 52 -10.05 -14.84 3.05
N VAL A 53 -10.65 -16.02 2.96
CA VAL A 53 -9.98 -17.31 3.18
C VAL A 53 -10.23 -18.23 2.01
N PHE A 54 -9.16 -18.75 1.40
CA PHE A 54 -9.31 -19.76 0.34
C PHE A 54 -8.09 -20.67 0.20
N THR A 55 -8.22 -21.78 -0.56
CA THR A 55 -7.06 -22.67 -0.79
C THR A 55 -6.29 -22.31 -2.05
N PHE A 56 -6.99 -22.02 -3.14
CA PHE A 56 -6.41 -21.64 -4.41
C PHE A 56 -7.19 -20.46 -5.00
N MET A 57 -6.46 -19.41 -5.37
CA MET A 57 -6.96 -18.33 -6.22
C MET A 57 -5.96 -18.05 -7.31
N LYS A 58 -6.42 -17.64 -8.48
CA LYS A 58 -5.50 -17.11 -9.47
C LYS A 58 -5.10 -15.70 -9.09
N GLU A 59 -6.09 -14.85 -8.83
CA GLU A 59 -5.89 -13.41 -8.71
C GLU A 59 -6.79 -12.78 -7.64
N ILE A 60 -6.25 -11.77 -6.96
CA ILE A 60 -7.00 -10.89 -6.06
C ILE A 60 -6.67 -9.45 -6.40
N ILE A 61 -7.71 -8.62 -6.53
CA ILE A 61 -7.61 -7.19 -6.76
C ILE A 61 -8.35 -6.47 -5.64
N LEU A 62 -7.65 -5.56 -4.96
CA LEU A 62 -8.24 -4.65 -3.96
C LEU A 62 -7.99 -3.22 -4.40
N GLU A 63 -9.02 -2.56 -4.90
CA GLU A 63 -8.97 -1.18 -5.32
C GLU A 63 -9.68 -0.29 -4.29
N ARG A 64 -9.01 0.80 -3.89
CA ARG A 64 -9.66 1.82 -3.07
C ARG A 64 -9.16 3.23 -3.40
N ASN A 65 -9.98 3.94 -4.15
CA ASN A 65 -9.77 5.33 -4.52
C ASN A 65 -10.73 6.23 -3.75
N LEU A 66 -10.31 7.45 -3.41
CA LEU A 66 -11.12 8.42 -2.67
C LEU A 66 -11.08 9.72 -3.44
N ILE A 67 -12.21 10.31 -3.76
CA ILE A 67 -12.26 11.57 -4.52
C ILE A 67 -12.96 12.62 -3.66
N ASN A 68 -12.30 13.78 -3.50
CA ASN A 68 -12.82 14.95 -2.79
C ASN A 68 -13.25 14.61 -1.36
N VAL A 69 -12.26 14.50 -0.46
CA VAL A 69 -12.52 14.10 0.92
C VAL A 69 -11.94 15.11 1.90
N ILE A 70 -12.78 15.58 2.83
CA ILE A 70 -12.40 16.63 3.78
C ILE A 70 -11.67 16.00 4.98
N SER A 71 -12.30 15.04 5.66
CA SER A 71 -11.67 14.30 6.76
C SER A 71 -11.98 12.80 6.68
N VAL A 72 -10.96 11.95 6.83
CA VAL A 72 -11.13 10.50 6.97
C VAL A 72 -10.50 10.05 8.28
N GLU A 73 -11.32 9.60 9.22
CA GLU A 73 -10.89 8.90 10.44
C GLU A 73 -11.24 7.41 10.35
N LYS A 74 -10.62 6.70 9.41
CA LYS A 74 -10.99 5.30 9.12
C LYS A 74 -9.86 4.31 9.38
N THR A 75 -10.24 3.11 9.77
CA THR A 75 -9.42 1.89 9.71
C THR A 75 -10.01 0.97 8.63
N LEU A 76 -9.31 0.72 7.53
CA LEU A 76 -9.65 -0.44 6.70
C LEU A 76 -8.71 -1.56 7.09
N GLN A 77 -9.27 -2.68 7.52
CA GLN A 77 -8.53 -3.89 7.80
C GLN A 77 -8.92 -4.94 6.77
N VAL A 78 -7.94 -5.39 6.00
CA VAL A 78 -8.13 -6.51 5.08
C VAL A 78 -7.20 -7.62 5.54
N THR A 79 -7.77 -8.78 5.82
CA THR A 79 -7.07 -9.99 6.18
C THR A 79 -7.30 -11.00 5.07
N VAL A 80 -6.24 -11.39 4.40
CA VAL A 80 -6.29 -12.39 3.32
C VAL A 80 -5.42 -13.57 3.73
N ILE A 81 -6.01 -14.77 3.73
CA ILE A 81 -5.34 -16.02 4.11
C ILE A 81 -5.56 -17.07 3.02
N PHE A 82 -4.48 -17.63 2.48
CA PHE A 82 -4.58 -18.75 1.54
C PHE A 82 -3.31 -19.57 1.37
N LYS A 83 -3.42 -20.67 0.61
CA LYS A 83 -2.25 -21.50 0.28
C LYS A 83 -1.55 -21.02 -0.99
N TYR A 84 -2.28 -20.83 -2.08
CA TYR A 84 -1.69 -20.50 -3.37
C TYR A 84 -2.45 -19.37 -4.07
N THR A 85 -1.68 -18.36 -4.51
CA THR A 85 -2.15 -17.35 -5.47
C THR A 85 -1.08 -16.96 -6.45
N GLU A 86 -1.48 -16.66 -7.68
CA GLU A 86 -0.55 -16.14 -8.67
C GLU A 86 -0.31 -14.67 -8.36
N GLU A 87 -1.35 -13.84 -8.35
CA GLU A 87 -1.23 -12.39 -8.26
C GLU A 87 -2.13 -11.79 -7.15
N PHE A 88 -1.56 -10.87 -6.38
CA PHE A 88 -2.31 -10.05 -5.44
C PHE A 88 -1.96 -8.58 -5.63
N ILE A 89 -2.97 -7.82 -6.03
CA ILE A 89 -2.86 -6.43 -6.42
C ILE A 89 -3.64 -5.58 -5.41
N VAL A 90 -2.97 -4.54 -4.90
CA VAL A 90 -3.57 -3.54 -4.03
C VAL A 90 -3.31 -2.17 -4.61
N GLU A 91 -4.36 -1.49 -5.07
CA GLU A 91 -4.26 -0.17 -5.68
C GLU A 91 -4.95 0.90 -4.82
N ARG A 92 -4.26 2.04 -4.66
CA ARG A 92 -4.77 3.21 -3.92
C ARG A 92 -4.32 4.55 -4.47
N SER A 93 -5.28 5.29 -5.00
CA SER A 93 -5.07 6.57 -5.65
C SER A 93 -6.10 7.59 -5.16
N PRO A 94 -5.96 8.13 -3.93
CA PRO A 94 -6.86 9.17 -3.43
C PRO A 94 -6.55 10.52 -4.10
N ILE A 95 -7.58 11.28 -4.46
CA ILE A 95 -7.52 12.56 -5.17
C ILE A 95 -8.20 13.64 -4.31
N ASN A 96 -7.54 14.78 -4.15
CA ASN A 96 -8.03 15.96 -3.43
C ASN A 96 -8.48 15.62 -2.01
N VAL A 97 -7.49 15.42 -1.13
CA VAL A 97 -7.77 15.09 0.27
C VAL A 97 -7.13 16.09 1.22
N LEU A 98 -7.96 16.70 2.07
CA LEU A 98 -7.53 17.76 2.98
C LEU A 98 -6.80 17.17 4.20
N ASN A 99 -7.53 16.43 5.05
CA ASN A 99 -6.98 15.81 6.25
C ASN A 99 -7.23 14.30 6.26
N VAL A 100 -6.16 13.50 6.19
CA VAL A 100 -6.25 12.04 6.26
C VAL A 100 -5.69 11.50 7.56
N VAL A 101 -6.62 11.09 8.41
CA VAL A 101 -6.38 10.35 9.63
C VAL A 101 -6.87 8.89 9.34
N ASN A 102 -6.38 8.25 8.27
CA ASN A 102 -6.83 6.91 7.82
C ASN A 102 -5.72 5.83 7.92
N ILE A 103 -5.95 4.77 8.69
CA ILE A 103 -5.08 3.59 8.77
C ILE A 103 -5.62 2.56 7.78
N PHE A 104 -4.77 2.11 6.87
CA PHE A 104 -5.06 0.90 6.12
C PHE A 104 -4.10 -0.17 6.55
N HIS A 105 -4.68 -1.22 7.11
CA HIS A 105 -3.98 -2.39 7.57
C HIS A 105 -4.32 -3.52 6.61
N VAL A 106 -3.33 -3.99 5.85
CA VAL A 106 -3.47 -5.20 5.05
C VAL A 106 -2.60 -6.26 5.70
N THR A 107 -3.23 -7.35 6.11
CA THR A 107 -2.56 -8.56 6.60
C THR A 107 -2.76 -9.65 5.60
N VAL A 108 -1.63 -10.22 5.18
CA VAL A 108 -1.54 -11.03 3.99
C VAL A 108 -0.70 -12.25 4.37
N THR A 109 -1.30 -13.43 4.43
CA THR A 109 -0.62 -14.65 4.91
C THR A 109 -0.81 -15.79 3.95
N PHE A 110 0.25 -16.12 3.20
CA PHE A 110 0.22 -17.14 2.15
C PHE A 110 1.33 -18.16 2.26
N LYS A 111 1.07 -19.39 1.78
CA LYS A 111 2.15 -20.35 1.61
C LYS A 111 3.02 -19.90 0.45
N CYS A 112 2.45 -19.80 -0.75
CA CYS A 112 3.19 -19.43 -1.94
C CYS A 112 2.43 -18.42 -2.80
N MET A 113 3.16 -17.42 -3.26
CA MET A 113 2.66 -16.38 -4.14
C MET A 113 3.68 -16.09 -5.23
N LYS A 114 3.20 -15.94 -6.47
CA LYS A 114 4.08 -15.52 -7.56
C LYS A 114 4.35 -14.02 -7.44
N GLU A 115 3.32 -13.19 -7.32
CA GLU A 115 3.50 -11.75 -7.38
C GLU A 115 2.59 -10.99 -6.41
N PHE A 116 3.17 -10.01 -5.73
CA PHE A 116 2.41 -9.02 -4.97
C PHE A 116 2.76 -7.63 -5.43
N ILE A 117 1.72 -6.88 -5.79
CA ILE A 117 1.82 -5.52 -6.30
C ILE A 117 1.07 -4.59 -5.35
N LEU A 118 1.77 -3.58 -4.85
CA LEU A 118 1.17 -2.47 -4.14
C LEU A 118 1.44 -1.19 -4.89
N GLU A 119 0.37 -0.53 -5.33
CA GLU A 119 0.45 0.77 -5.98
C GLU A 119 -0.26 1.83 -5.14
N LYS A 120 0.43 2.96 -4.92
CA LYS A 120 -0.11 4.08 -4.15
C LYS A 120 0.22 5.42 -4.78
N ASN A 121 -0.78 6.06 -5.38
CA ASN A 121 -0.64 7.31 -6.15
C ASN A 121 -1.60 8.42 -5.69
N PRO A 122 -1.44 9.00 -4.49
CA PRO A 122 -2.21 10.15 -4.07
C PRO A 122 -1.90 11.42 -4.88
N ILE A 123 -2.95 12.18 -5.22
CA ILE A 123 -2.89 13.46 -5.93
C ILE A 123 -3.54 14.55 -5.07
N ASN A 124 -2.84 15.68 -4.90
CA ASN A 124 -3.32 16.87 -4.16
C ASN A 124 -3.74 16.53 -2.72
N VAL A 125 -2.75 16.43 -1.83
CA VAL A 125 -3.01 16.08 -0.42
C VAL A 125 -2.36 17.08 0.52
N ILE A 126 -3.16 17.65 1.42
CA ILE A 126 -2.69 18.75 2.29
C ILE A 126 -2.00 18.19 3.53
N ASN A 127 -2.71 17.44 4.37
CA ASN A 127 -2.14 16.79 5.56
C ASN A 127 -2.39 15.28 5.56
N VAL A 128 -1.31 14.50 5.51
CA VAL A 128 -1.37 13.05 5.71
C VAL A 128 -0.79 12.67 7.06
N GLY A 129 -1.68 12.36 8.00
CA GLY A 129 -1.30 11.94 9.35
C GLY A 129 -1.00 10.44 9.49
N LYS A 130 -1.29 9.60 8.49
CA LYS A 130 -1.40 8.14 8.74
C LYS A 130 -0.68 7.16 7.81
N PRO A 131 -0.13 6.08 8.42
CA PRO A 131 0.59 5.03 7.72
C PRO A 131 -0.36 4.10 6.97
N LEU A 132 0.08 3.68 5.78
CA LEU A 132 -0.33 2.40 5.23
C LEU A 132 0.54 1.35 5.93
N HIS A 133 -0.09 0.45 6.68
CA HIS A 133 0.59 -0.67 7.32
C HIS A 133 0.28 -1.94 6.54
N ILE A 134 1.30 -2.51 5.92
CA ILE A 134 1.18 -3.74 5.17
C ILE A 134 2.07 -4.77 5.87
N ALA A 135 1.42 -5.78 6.43
CA ALA A 135 2.05 -6.91 7.09
C ALA A 135 1.87 -8.14 6.20
N VAL A 136 2.99 -8.64 5.68
CA VAL A 136 2.99 -9.65 4.63
C VAL A 136 3.90 -10.78 5.07
N VAL A 137 3.35 -11.99 5.17
CA VAL A 137 4.08 -13.18 5.64
C VAL A 137 3.91 -14.30 4.62
N PHE A 138 4.99 -14.68 3.95
CA PHE A 138 4.99 -15.78 2.97
C PHE A 138 6.07 -16.83 3.21
N THR A 139 5.80 -18.07 2.82
CA THR A 139 6.88 -19.08 2.75
C THR A 139 7.67 -18.93 1.46
N CYS A 140 7.02 -18.70 0.33
CA CYS A 140 7.69 -18.49 -0.94
C CYS A 140 7.04 -17.37 -1.75
N MET A 141 7.84 -16.40 -2.19
CA MET A 141 7.42 -15.30 -3.05
C MET A 141 8.37 -15.20 -4.24
N LYS A 142 7.84 -15.07 -5.46
CA LYS A 142 8.72 -14.75 -6.59
C LYS A 142 9.04 -13.24 -6.57
N GLU A 143 8.05 -12.37 -6.69
CA GLU A 143 8.28 -10.93 -6.81
C GLU A 143 7.37 -10.10 -5.88
N LEU A 144 7.97 -9.08 -5.26
CA LEU A 144 7.29 -8.03 -4.48
C LEU A 144 7.53 -6.69 -5.18
N ILE A 145 6.46 -6.03 -5.64
CA ILE A 145 6.53 -4.75 -6.34
C ILE A 145 5.79 -3.70 -5.51
N LEU A 146 6.47 -2.60 -5.21
CA LEU A 146 5.96 -1.51 -4.41
C LEU A 146 6.16 -0.21 -5.18
N VAL A 147 5.07 0.40 -5.64
CA VAL A 147 5.10 1.67 -6.37
C VAL A 147 4.42 2.74 -5.53
N ARG A 148 5.12 3.86 -5.32
CA ARG A 148 4.56 4.99 -4.57
C ARG A 148 4.92 6.33 -5.20
N ASN A 149 3.94 6.94 -5.87
CA ASN A 149 4.08 8.27 -6.46
C ASN A 149 3.22 9.27 -5.69
N LEU A 150 3.77 10.43 -5.37
CA LEU A 150 3.04 11.48 -4.64
C LEU A 150 3.05 12.74 -5.49
N MET A 151 1.88 13.32 -5.79
CA MET A 151 1.78 14.54 -6.56
C MET A 151 1.14 15.65 -5.72
N ASN A 152 1.80 16.81 -5.62
CA ASN A 152 1.33 18.02 -4.93
C ASN A 152 0.92 17.75 -3.48
N VAL A 153 1.91 17.66 -2.58
CA VAL A 153 1.68 17.32 -1.17
C VAL A 153 2.28 18.38 -0.24
N ILE A 154 1.46 18.95 0.66
CA ILE A 154 1.92 20.02 1.55
C ILE A 154 2.67 19.45 2.77
N SER A 155 2.05 18.52 3.51
CA SER A 155 2.65 17.91 4.70
C SER A 155 2.34 16.41 4.82
N VAL A 156 3.38 15.59 5.00
CA VAL A 156 3.26 14.15 5.31
C VAL A 156 3.96 13.87 6.64
N VAL A 157 3.20 13.41 7.64
CA VAL A 157 3.70 13.22 9.02
C VAL A 157 4.05 11.75 9.33
N LYS A 158 3.48 10.80 8.60
CA LYS A 158 3.81 9.36 8.76
C LYS A 158 3.86 8.61 7.44
N PRO A 159 4.89 7.77 7.23
CA PRO A 159 5.04 7.07 5.98
C PRO A 159 4.39 5.70 5.94
N LEU A 160 4.27 5.18 4.72
CA LEU A 160 4.09 3.75 4.43
C LEU A 160 5.05 2.92 5.29
N HIS A 161 4.50 1.96 6.03
CA HIS A 161 5.19 0.95 6.81
C HIS A 161 4.91 -0.41 6.19
N ILE A 162 5.94 -1.04 5.63
CA ILE A 162 5.82 -2.39 5.08
C ILE A 162 6.68 -3.30 5.95
N ALA A 163 6.05 -4.28 6.57
CA ALA A 163 6.69 -5.37 7.27
C ALA A 163 6.46 -6.65 6.45
N ALA A 164 7.53 -7.17 5.88
CA ALA A 164 7.48 -8.28 4.94
C ALA A 164 8.42 -9.39 5.41
N ILE A 165 7.89 -10.59 5.68
CA ILE A 165 8.67 -11.73 6.19
C ILE A 165 8.54 -12.90 5.22
N PHE A 166 9.65 -13.34 4.65
CA PHE A 166 9.68 -14.40 3.63
C PHE A 166 10.72 -15.48 3.92
N LYS A 167 10.43 -16.76 3.65
CA LYS A 167 11.50 -17.77 3.65
C LYS A 167 12.32 -17.67 2.37
N GLY A 168 11.70 -17.83 1.20
CA GLY A 168 12.36 -17.63 -0.10
C GLY A 168 11.74 -16.49 -0.88
N MET A 169 12.57 -15.58 -1.39
CA MET A 169 12.15 -14.50 -2.29
C MET A 169 13.04 -14.44 -3.54
N LYS A 170 12.49 -14.24 -4.74
CA LYS A 170 13.34 -13.98 -5.91
C LYS A 170 13.69 -12.49 -5.99
N GLY A 171 12.72 -11.59 -5.99
CA GLY A 171 12.94 -10.16 -6.22
C GLY A 171 12.08 -9.23 -5.37
N VAL A 172 12.62 -8.06 -5.03
CA VAL A 172 11.87 -6.90 -4.51
C VAL A 172 12.19 -5.72 -5.40
N ILE A 173 11.16 -5.02 -5.84
CA ILE A 173 11.24 -3.77 -6.57
C ILE A 173 10.50 -2.72 -5.76
N LEU A 174 11.20 -1.64 -5.41
CA LEU A 174 10.60 -0.47 -4.80
C LEU A 174 10.85 0.74 -5.69
N GLU A 175 9.76 1.34 -6.18
CA GLU A 175 9.80 2.57 -6.95
C GLU A 175 9.10 3.69 -6.18
N LYS A 176 9.74 4.87 -6.13
CA LYS A 176 9.19 6.01 -5.41
C LYS A 176 9.47 7.35 -6.09
N ASN A 177 8.42 7.96 -6.64
CA ASN A 177 8.53 9.25 -7.32
C ASN A 177 7.63 10.36 -6.74
N PRO A 178 8.07 11.09 -5.69
CA PRO A 178 7.35 12.27 -5.23
C PRO A 178 7.65 13.51 -6.09
N MET A 179 6.62 14.29 -6.40
CA MET A 179 6.68 15.54 -7.16
C MET A 179 5.91 16.65 -6.42
N ASN A 180 6.53 17.83 -6.33
CA ASN A 180 5.98 19.03 -5.69
C ASN A 180 5.55 18.76 -4.22
N VAL A 181 6.53 18.53 -3.35
CA VAL A 181 6.28 18.21 -1.94
C VAL A 181 6.93 19.24 -1.03
N ILE A 182 6.12 19.94 -0.22
CA ILE A 182 6.60 21.06 0.62
C ILE A 182 7.31 20.54 1.87
N SER A 183 6.68 19.68 2.67
CA SER A 183 7.27 19.15 3.90
C SER A 183 7.01 17.65 4.07
N VAL A 184 8.07 16.88 4.35
CA VAL A 184 7.97 15.46 4.68
C VAL A 184 8.69 15.13 5.99
N VAL A 185 7.92 14.67 6.96
CA VAL A 185 8.41 14.15 8.24
C VAL A 185 8.24 12.62 8.21
N LYS A 186 9.37 11.89 8.11
CA LYS A 186 9.45 10.43 7.97
C LYS A 186 8.76 9.93 6.67
N PRO A 187 9.46 9.75 5.55
CA PRO A 187 8.87 9.57 4.21
C PRO A 187 8.55 8.13 3.80
N LEU A 188 9.27 7.12 4.32
CA LEU A 188 9.08 5.68 4.04
C LEU A 188 9.84 4.84 5.08
N HIS A 189 9.18 3.85 5.69
CA HIS A 189 9.83 2.83 6.54
C HIS A 189 9.50 1.45 5.97
N ILE A 190 10.52 0.72 5.52
CA ILE A 190 10.36 -0.65 5.02
C ILE A 190 11.23 -1.57 5.85
N SER A 191 10.62 -2.62 6.37
CA SER A 191 11.29 -3.72 7.03
C SER A 191 11.02 -5.00 6.25
N VAL A 192 12.03 -5.50 5.56
CA VAL A 192 11.95 -6.79 4.85
C VAL A 192 12.88 -7.77 5.54
N VAL A 193 12.35 -8.92 5.95
CA VAL A 193 13.09 -10.02 6.55
C VAL A 193 12.99 -11.22 5.62
N PHE A 194 14.12 -11.80 5.20
CA PHE A 194 14.09 -13.03 4.42
C PHE A 194 15.24 -13.99 4.68
N THR A 195 15.03 -15.30 4.44
CA THR A 195 16.13 -16.27 4.60
C THR A 195 17.02 -16.37 3.38
N SER A 196 16.45 -16.31 2.18
CA SER A 196 17.21 -16.36 0.93
C SER A 196 16.58 -15.45 -0.11
N MET A 197 17.39 -14.59 -0.74
CA MET A 197 16.94 -13.72 -1.82
C MET A 197 17.91 -13.66 -3.00
N LYS A 198 17.36 -13.49 -4.20
CA LYS A 198 18.19 -13.24 -5.38
C LYS A 198 18.55 -11.75 -5.50
N GLU A 199 17.57 -10.85 -5.52
CA GLU A 199 17.83 -9.46 -5.96
C GLU A 199 16.90 -8.40 -5.34
N ILE A 200 17.46 -7.28 -4.88
CA ILE A 200 16.67 -6.10 -4.46
C ILE A 200 16.99 -4.93 -5.39
N ILE A 201 15.95 -4.28 -5.90
CA ILE A 201 16.02 -3.05 -6.68
C ILE A 201 15.25 -1.95 -5.94
N LEU A 202 15.95 -0.84 -5.70
CA LEU A 202 15.35 0.36 -5.13
C LEU A 202 15.60 1.54 -6.06
N GLU A 203 14.53 2.06 -6.65
CA GLU A 203 14.53 3.28 -7.46
C GLU A 203 13.80 4.42 -6.74
N ARG A 204 14.43 5.60 -6.74
CA ARG A 204 13.83 6.80 -6.17
C ARG A 204 14.19 8.05 -6.98
N ASN A 205 13.16 8.72 -7.50
CA ASN A 205 13.30 9.99 -8.23
C ASN A 205 12.42 11.06 -7.59
N SER A 206 12.99 12.13 -7.03
CA SER A 206 12.20 13.19 -6.39
C SER A 206 12.35 14.51 -7.15
N LEU A 207 11.26 15.24 -7.34
CA LEU A 207 11.24 16.53 -8.04
C LEU A 207 10.56 17.59 -7.16
N ASN A 208 11.16 18.77 -7.02
CA ASN A 208 10.62 19.91 -6.26
C ASN A 208 10.20 19.53 -4.83
N VAL A 209 11.18 19.14 -4.00
CA VAL A 209 10.97 18.83 -2.58
C VAL A 209 11.69 19.88 -1.73
N ILE A 210 10.96 20.62 -0.89
CA ILE A 210 11.51 21.75 -0.12
C ILE A 210 12.12 21.27 1.19
N ASN A 211 11.31 20.76 2.13
CA ASN A 211 11.74 20.38 3.47
C ASN A 211 11.61 18.86 3.73
N VAL A 212 12.70 18.20 4.13
CA VAL A 212 12.71 16.76 4.48
C VAL A 212 13.38 16.56 5.84
N ALA A 213 12.57 16.37 6.89
CA ALA A 213 13.08 16.30 8.27
C ALA A 213 13.70 14.94 8.66
N LYS A 214 13.44 13.85 7.91
CA LYS A 214 14.10 12.52 8.04
C LYS A 214 14.08 11.80 6.69
N SER A 215 15.16 11.13 6.29
CA SER A 215 15.25 10.44 4.99
C SER A 215 14.64 9.03 5.04
N LEU A 216 14.53 8.39 3.87
CA LEU A 216 14.04 7.01 3.66
C LEU A 216 14.76 6.02 4.61
N HIS A 217 14.00 5.19 5.34
CA HIS A 217 14.57 4.13 6.18
C HIS A 217 14.17 2.77 5.62
N VAL A 218 15.14 2.02 5.10
CA VAL A 218 14.96 0.64 4.65
C VAL A 218 15.82 -0.26 5.52
N SER A 219 15.18 -1.14 6.28
CA SER A 219 15.82 -2.19 7.04
C SER A 219 15.59 -3.50 6.32
N VAL A 220 16.66 -4.09 5.80
CA VAL A 220 16.62 -5.42 5.19
C VAL A 220 17.42 -6.36 6.06
N LEU A 221 16.78 -7.38 6.62
CA LEU A 221 17.42 -8.43 7.38
C LEU A 221 17.42 -9.71 6.55
N PHE A 222 18.60 -10.26 6.30
CA PHE A 222 18.71 -11.48 5.51
C PHE A 222 19.80 -12.43 5.95
N LYS A 223 19.61 -13.73 5.66
CA LYS A 223 20.65 -14.75 5.85
C LYS A 223 21.52 -14.93 4.60
N SER A 224 20.94 -14.89 3.41
CA SER A 224 21.69 -14.88 2.14
C SER A 224 21.01 -14.04 1.06
N THR A 225 21.81 -13.26 0.33
CA THR A 225 21.40 -12.46 -0.84
C THR A 225 22.43 -12.65 -1.94
N LYS A 226 21.99 -12.79 -3.19
CA LYS A 226 22.90 -12.87 -4.34
C LYS A 226 23.33 -11.48 -4.84
N GLU A 227 22.41 -10.52 -4.92
CA GLU A 227 22.63 -9.21 -5.53
C GLU A 227 21.78 -8.12 -4.86
N PHE A 228 22.34 -6.91 -4.69
CA PHE A 228 21.64 -5.74 -4.14
C PHE A 228 21.98 -4.50 -4.97
N ILE A 229 20.96 -3.87 -5.55
CA ILE A 229 21.11 -2.72 -6.44
C ILE A 229 20.31 -1.54 -5.89
N LEU A 230 20.99 -0.41 -5.70
CA LEU A 230 20.39 0.86 -5.28
C LEU A 230 20.61 1.90 -6.37
N THR A 231 19.53 2.35 -7.03
CA THR A 231 19.57 3.45 -8.00
C THR A 231 18.94 4.70 -7.37
N LYS A 232 19.74 5.77 -7.25
CA LYS A 232 19.29 7.05 -6.69
C LYS A 232 19.60 8.15 -7.70
N SER A 233 18.58 8.84 -8.19
CA SER A 233 18.74 10.04 -9.01
C SER A 233 18.39 11.30 -8.20
N PRO A 234 19.37 12.14 -7.82
CA PRO A 234 19.08 13.46 -7.28
C PRO A 234 18.93 14.47 -8.43
N ARG A 235 17.75 15.08 -8.60
CA ARG A 235 17.63 16.37 -9.30
C ARG A 235 17.41 17.48 -8.25
N LYS A 236 18.35 18.42 -8.28
CA LYS A 236 18.62 19.61 -7.42
C LYS A 236 17.70 19.83 -6.19
N LEU A 237 18.33 19.78 -5.03
CA LEU A 237 17.98 20.59 -3.85
C LEU A 237 18.17 22.06 -4.25
N ILE A 238 17.09 22.83 -4.32
CA ILE A 238 17.20 24.30 -4.31
C ILE A 238 17.22 24.67 -2.83
N ASN A 239 18.43 24.89 -2.32
CA ASN A 239 18.60 25.68 -1.12
C ASN A 239 18.44 27.13 -1.57
N GLU A 240 17.41 27.81 -1.09
CA GLU A 240 17.41 29.27 -1.03
C GLU A 240 17.25 29.67 0.43
N GLU A 241 17.99 30.72 0.76
CA GLU A 241 18.65 31.07 2.03
C GLU A 241 17.75 31.29 3.25
#